data_AF-A0A5D2E345-F1
#
_entry.id   AF-A0A5D2E345-F1
#
_cell.length_a   1.000
_cell.length_b   1.000
_cell.length_c   1.000
_cell.angle_alpha   90.00
_cell.angle_beta   90.00
_cell.angle_gamma   90.00
#
_symmetry.space_group_name_H-M   'P 1'
#
loop_
_entity.id
_entity.type
_entity.pdbx_description
1 polymer ?
#
loop_
_entity_poly.entity_id
_entity_poly.type
_entity_poly.pdbx_seq_one_letter_code
_entity_poly.pdbx_strand_id
1 'polypeptide(L)'
;MMQIAEAESLKERTLHLAIEFVVTFAEARERASGIMRKLPQFISRLFAILVRLLLDIEDDAAWHTAEVEDEDAGETSNYAVGQECLDRLTISLGGNTIVPVASEQFSTYLAAPEWQKHHAALIALAQIAEGCSKVMVKNLEQVVSMVLNSFNHSHIRVRWAAINAIRLLFTDLGPDLQNQYHQRVLHCLSSCYG
;
A
#
# COMPACT_ATOMS: atom_id res chain seq x y z
N MET A 1 -8.68 -17.07 13.71
CA MET A 1 -7.74 -15.94 13.49
C MET A 1 -8.23 -15.04 12.36
N MET A 2 -8.39 -15.49 11.10
CA MET A 2 -8.96 -14.63 10.05
C MET A 2 -10.33 -14.03 10.38
N GLN A 3 -11.27 -14.83 10.87
CA GLN A 3 -12.59 -14.34 11.29
C GLN A 3 -12.51 -13.29 12.42
N ILE A 4 -11.45 -13.36 13.25
CA ILE A 4 -11.21 -12.38 14.31
C ILE A 4 -10.66 -11.10 13.69
N ALA A 5 -9.68 -11.20 12.78
CA ALA A 5 -9.12 -10.05 12.06
C ALA A 5 -10.15 -9.28 11.21
N GLU A 6 -11.22 -9.93 10.77
CA GLU A 6 -12.31 -9.29 10.02
C GLU A 6 -13.35 -8.59 10.90
N ALA A 7 -13.45 -8.97 12.18
CA ALA A 7 -14.55 -8.57 13.03
C ALA A 7 -14.47 -7.10 13.46
N GLU A 8 -15.38 -6.28 12.94
CA GLU A 8 -15.43 -4.83 13.24
C GLU A 8 -15.83 -4.51 14.68
N SER A 9 -16.39 -5.48 15.41
CA SER A 9 -16.90 -5.28 16.78
C SER A 9 -15.87 -5.54 17.89
N LEU A 10 -14.65 -5.97 17.55
CA LEU A 10 -13.64 -6.35 18.53
C LEU A 10 -12.69 -5.19 18.82
N LYS A 11 -12.03 -5.25 19.99
CA LYS A 11 -11.02 -4.27 20.37
C LYS A 11 -9.84 -4.32 19.41
N GLU A 12 -9.33 -3.15 19.06
CA GLU A 12 -8.19 -2.96 18.16
C GLU A 12 -7.01 -3.90 18.46
N ARG A 13 -6.53 -3.94 19.71
CA ARG A 13 -5.44 -4.83 20.12
C ARG A 13 -5.71 -6.30 19.81
N THR A 14 -6.97 -6.76 19.90
CA THR A 14 -7.35 -8.13 19.56
C THR A 14 -7.28 -8.36 18.05
N LEU A 15 -7.64 -7.35 17.25
CA LEU A 15 -7.53 -7.38 15.79
C LEU A 15 -6.06 -7.42 15.36
N HIS A 16 -5.22 -6.54 15.92
CA HIS A 16 -3.79 -6.51 15.62
C HIS A 16 -3.11 -7.85 15.92
N LEU A 17 -3.38 -8.45 17.08
CA LEU A 17 -2.83 -9.77 17.40
C LEU A 17 -3.32 -10.87 16.45
N ALA A 18 -4.57 -10.77 15.98
CA ALA A 18 -5.11 -11.72 15.02
C ALA A 18 -4.47 -11.57 13.63
N ILE A 19 -4.23 -10.33 13.20
CA ILE A 19 -3.53 -10.00 11.95
C ILE A 19 -2.08 -10.46 12.04
N GLU A 20 -1.38 -10.08 13.10
CA GLU A 20 0.02 -10.47 13.34
C GLU A 20 0.17 -11.98 13.26
N PHE A 21 -0.64 -12.75 13.98
CA PHE A 21 -0.61 -14.21 13.91
C PHE A 21 -0.74 -14.74 12.48
N VAL A 22 -1.65 -14.16 11.68
CA VAL A 22 -1.89 -14.61 10.31
C VAL A 22 -0.72 -14.23 9.40
N VAL A 23 -0.15 -13.03 9.55
CA VAL A 23 1.01 -12.57 8.78
C VAL A 23 2.25 -13.40 9.14
N THR A 24 2.53 -13.61 10.43
CA THR A 24 3.62 -14.50 10.89
C THR A 24 3.45 -15.92 10.33
N PHE A 25 2.22 -16.42 10.28
CA PHE A 25 1.94 -17.72 9.66
C PHE A 25 2.24 -17.72 8.16
N ALA A 26 1.90 -16.65 7.44
CA ALA A 26 2.26 -16.49 6.03
C ALA A 26 3.79 -16.39 5.82
N GLU A 27 4.52 -15.83 6.79
CA GLU A 27 5.99 -15.70 6.80
C GLU A 27 6.73 -17.01 7.08
N ALA A 28 6.07 -18.02 7.66
CA ALA A 28 6.69 -19.32 7.96
C ALA A 28 7.00 -20.12 6.68
N ARG A 29 8.05 -19.68 5.97
CA ARG A 29 8.39 -20.04 4.59
C ARG A 29 8.59 -21.54 4.38
N GLU A 30 9.17 -22.25 5.34
CA GLU A 30 9.47 -23.68 5.23
C GLU A 30 8.25 -24.61 5.31
N ARG A 31 7.11 -24.14 5.87
CA ARG A 31 5.95 -25.02 6.13
C ARG A 31 4.62 -24.46 5.62
N ALA A 32 4.44 -23.14 5.62
CA ALA A 32 3.15 -22.50 5.37
C ALA A 32 3.08 -21.74 4.05
N SER A 33 4.16 -21.10 3.58
CA SER A 33 4.11 -20.26 2.36
C SER A 33 3.58 -20.99 1.12
N GLY A 34 3.98 -22.26 0.92
CA GLY A 34 3.50 -23.09 -0.18
C GLY A 34 2.02 -23.49 -0.05
N ILE A 35 1.50 -23.63 1.18
CA ILE A 35 0.09 -23.88 1.45
C ILE A 35 -0.71 -22.59 1.22
N MET A 36 -0.20 -21.46 1.71
CA MET A 36 -0.83 -20.15 1.57
C MET A 36 -0.99 -19.74 0.12
N ARG A 37 0.02 -19.97 -0.73
CA ARG A 37 -0.06 -19.75 -2.18
C ARG A 37 -1.14 -20.58 -2.88
N LYS A 38 -1.60 -21.69 -2.26
CA LYS A 38 -2.71 -22.52 -2.76
C LYS A 38 -4.08 -22.06 -2.24
N LEU A 39 -4.13 -21.02 -1.43
CA LEU A 39 -5.35 -20.46 -0.83
C LEU A 39 -5.53 -19.00 -1.29
N PRO A 40 -5.77 -18.74 -2.59
CA PRO A 40 -5.84 -17.38 -3.14
C PRO A 40 -6.94 -16.53 -2.48
N GLN A 41 -8.07 -17.15 -2.13
CA GLN A 41 -9.16 -16.47 -1.42
C GLN A 41 -8.76 -16.01 -0.02
N PHE A 42 -7.90 -16.78 0.67
CA PHE A 42 -7.39 -16.38 1.98
C PHE A 42 -6.49 -15.15 1.86
N ILE A 43 -5.59 -15.16 0.87
CA ILE A 43 -4.66 -14.05 0.62
C ILE A 43 -5.42 -12.80 0.21
N SER A 44 -6.44 -12.93 -0.65
CA SER A 44 -7.28 -11.81 -1.05
C SER A 44 -7.98 -11.16 0.14
N ARG A 45 -8.54 -11.97 1.04
CA ARG A 45 -9.16 -11.48 2.28
C ARG A 45 -8.16 -10.80 3.21
N LEU A 46 -7.00 -11.42 3.43
CA LEU A 46 -5.97 -10.83 4.28
C LEU A 46 -5.49 -9.50 3.72
N PHE A 47 -5.19 -9.44 2.42
CA PHE A 47 -4.80 -8.22 1.75
C PHE A 47 -5.87 -7.13 1.89
N ALA A 48 -7.15 -7.48 1.72
CA ALA A 48 -8.27 -6.54 1.90
C ALA A 48 -8.36 -6.00 3.33
N ILE A 49 -8.13 -6.83 4.34
CA ILE A 49 -8.09 -6.38 5.75
C ILE A 49 -6.97 -5.37 5.94
N LEU A 50 -5.77 -5.65 5.43
CA LEU A 50 -4.62 -4.78 5.60
C LEU A 50 -4.79 -3.44 4.87
N VAL A 51 -5.31 -3.44 3.64
CA VAL A 51 -5.62 -2.20 2.91
C VAL A 51 -6.74 -1.42 3.61
N ARG A 52 -7.72 -2.10 4.22
CA ARG A 52 -8.77 -1.43 5.01
C ARG A 52 -8.20 -0.71 6.23
N LEU A 53 -7.17 -1.25 6.88
CA LEU A 53 -6.50 -0.56 7.99
C LEU A 53 -5.87 0.78 7.55
N LEU A 54 -5.41 0.88 6.30
CA LEU A 54 -4.87 2.13 5.75
C LEU A 54 -5.93 3.22 5.55
N LEU A 55 -7.22 2.91 5.70
CA LEU A 55 -8.30 3.90 5.68
C LEU A 55 -8.42 4.63 7.02
N ASP A 56 -7.83 4.10 8.09
CA ASP A 56 -7.89 4.67 9.44
C ASP A 56 -6.84 5.78 9.58
N ILE A 57 -7.03 6.83 8.79
CA ILE A 57 -6.20 8.02 8.74
C ILE A 57 -7.10 9.26 8.71
N GLU A 58 -6.75 10.25 9.52
CA GLU A 58 -7.46 11.51 9.63
C GLU A 58 -6.76 12.62 8.84
N ASP A 59 -7.52 13.57 8.30
CA ASP A 59 -6.94 14.80 7.73
C ASP A 59 -6.63 15.80 8.86
N ASP A 60 -5.69 15.41 9.72
CA ASP A 60 -5.31 16.21 10.90
C ASP A 60 -4.71 17.55 10.47
N ALA A 61 -5.19 18.63 11.08
CA ALA A 61 -4.74 19.99 10.80
C ALA A 61 -3.23 20.19 11.06
N ALA A 62 -2.66 19.50 12.06
CA ALA A 62 -1.24 19.57 12.40
C ALA A 62 -0.35 19.15 11.23
N TRP A 63 -0.81 18.19 10.41
CA TRP A 63 -0.09 17.71 9.23
C TRP A 63 0.10 18.77 8.14
N HIS A 64 -0.79 19.76 8.09
CA HIS A 64 -0.70 20.85 7.11
C HIS A 64 0.25 21.97 7.54
N THR A 65 0.78 21.89 8.76
CA THR A 65 1.65 22.94 9.31
C THR A 65 3.11 22.61 9.04
N ALA A 66 3.87 23.63 8.62
CA ALA A 66 5.33 23.54 8.50
C ALA A 66 6.05 23.99 9.79
N GLU A 67 5.30 24.32 10.84
CA GLU A 67 5.83 24.83 12.11
C GLU A 67 6.34 23.69 13.03
N VAL A 68 5.67 22.54 12.96
CA VAL A 68 6.08 21.30 13.63
C VAL A 68 5.99 20.20 12.59
N GLU A 69 7.13 19.60 12.23
CA GLU A 69 7.16 18.41 11.38
C GLU A 69 6.56 17.24 12.17
N ASP A 70 5.30 16.95 11.90
CA ASP A 70 4.58 15.77 12.39
C ASP A 70 4.04 14.99 11.19
N GLU A 71 4.94 14.23 10.56
CA GLU A 71 4.64 13.44 9.36
C GLU A 71 3.56 12.38 9.62
N ASP A 72 3.47 11.92 10.88
CA ASP A 72 2.54 10.90 11.36
C ASP A 72 1.22 11.50 11.88
N ALA A 73 1.04 12.83 11.86
CA ALA A 73 -0.20 13.46 12.30
C ALA A 73 -1.41 12.86 11.56
N GLY A 74 -2.45 12.47 12.30
CA GLY A 74 -3.63 11.80 11.77
C GLY A 74 -3.45 10.31 11.45
N GLU A 75 -2.25 9.75 11.57
CA GLU A 75 -2.02 8.30 11.46
C GLU A 75 -2.43 7.58 12.75
N THR A 76 -3.15 6.48 12.60
CA THR A 76 -3.55 5.63 13.73
C THR A 76 -2.63 4.40 13.86
N SER A 77 -2.74 3.69 14.98
CA SER A 77 -2.11 2.38 15.17
C SER A 77 -2.57 1.36 14.12
N ASN A 78 -3.83 1.40 13.68
CA ASN A 78 -4.33 0.57 12.59
C ASN A 78 -3.57 0.87 11.29
N TYR A 79 -3.43 2.15 10.95
CA TYR A 79 -2.71 2.58 9.75
C TYR A 79 -1.26 2.06 9.75
N ALA A 80 -0.53 2.25 10.86
CA ALA A 80 0.84 1.75 11.01
C ALA A 80 0.93 0.21 10.86
N VAL A 81 0.05 -0.54 11.53
CA VAL A 81 -0.01 -2.02 11.44
C VAL A 81 -0.32 -2.47 10.02
N GLY A 82 -1.23 -1.77 9.31
CA GLY A 82 -1.59 -2.07 7.93
C GLY A 82 -0.39 -1.98 6.99
N GLN A 83 0.42 -0.91 7.13
CA GLN A 83 1.62 -0.71 6.33
C GLN A 83 2.66 -1.80 6.57
N GLU A 84 3.05 -2.02 7.83
CA GLU A 84 4.07 -3.01 8.19
C GLU A 84 3.68 -4.43 7.75
N CYS A 85 2.42 -4.81 7.97
CA CYS A 85 1.93 -6.13 7.62
C CYS A 85 1.84 -6.34 6.09
N LEU A 86 1.53 -5.29 5.32
CA LEU A 86 1.51 -5.39 3.86
C LEU A 86 2.90 -5.73 3.32
N ASP A 87 3.90 -4.95 3.72
CA ASP A 87 5.28 -5.16 3.30
C ASP A 87 5.76 -6.60 3.59
N ARG A 88 5.67 -7.00 4.86
CA ARG A 88 5.98 -8.35 5.34
C ARG A 88 5.26 -9.47 4.58
N LEU A 89 3.95 -9.31 4.37
CA LEU A 89 3.14 -10.27 3.61
C LEU A 89 3.65 -10.40 2.18
N THR A 90 3.97 -9.28 1.53
CA THR A 90 4.38 -9.28 0.12
C THR A 90 5.77 -9.86 -0.07
N ILE A 91 6.71 -9.54 0.83
CA ILE A 91 8.05 -10.12 0.85
C ILE A 91 7.93 -11.65 1.02
N SER A 92 7.03 -12.15 1.85
CA SER A 92 6.85 -13.60 2.03
C SER A 92 6.24 -14.30 0.81
N LEU A 93 5.13 -13.77 0.28
CA LEU A 93 4.32 -14.46 -0.74
C LEU A 93 4.77 -14.20 -2.18
N GLY A 94 5.38 -13.04 -2.43
CA GLY A 94 5.91 -12.60 -3.71
C GLY A 94 4.85 -12.12 -4.71
N GLY A 95 5.32 -11.35 -5.70
CA GLY A 95 4.45 -10.64 -6.66
C GLY A 95 3.51 -11.51 -7.51
N ASN A 96 3.85 -12.76 -7.82
CA ASN A 96 2.94 -13.64 -8.58
C ASN A 96 1.64 -13.91 -7.83
N THR A 97 1.69 -13.85 -6.50
CA THR A 97 0.56 -14.09 -5.63
C THR A 97 -0.17 -12.78 -5.32
N ILE A 98 0.58 -11.73 -5.01
CA ILE A 98 0.03 -10.47 -4.49
C ILE A 98 -0.47 -9.53 -5.58
N VAL A 99 0.26 -9.37 -6.69
CA VAL A 99 -0.09 -8.37 -7.71
C VAL A 99 -1.49 -8.56 -8.28
N PRO A 100 -1.96 -9.78 -8.63
CA PRO A 100 -3.33 -9.97 -9.12
C PRO A 100 -4.40 -9.52 -8.11
N VAL A 101 -4.19 -9.83 -6.83
CA VAL A 101 -5.08 -9.43 -5.72
C VAL A 101 -5.07 -7.92 -5.55
N ALA A 102 -3.89 -7.31 -5.57
CA ALA A 102 -3.73 -5.87 -5.41
C ALA A 102 -4.41 -5.10 -6.56
N SER A 103 -4.21 -5.53 -7.81
CA SER A 103 -4.81 -4.88 -8.99
C SER A 103 -6.34 -4.88 -8.96
N GLU A 104 -6.96 -5.98 -8.52
CA GLU A 104 -8.43 -6.06 -8.38
C GLU A 104 -8.94 -5.04 -7.36
N GLN A 105 -8.28 -4.93 -6.21
CA GLN A 105 -8.70 -4.01 -5.14
C GLN A 105 -8.40 -2.55 -5.44
N PHE A 106 -7.22 -2.23 -5.99
CA PHE A 106 -6.82 -0.86 -6.30
C PHE A 106 -7.77 -0.19 -7.30
N SER A 107 -8.26 -0.95 -8.29
CA SER A 107 -9.25 -0.44 -9.26
C SER A 107 -10.51 0.07 -8.58
N THR A 108 -10.96 -0.61 -7.51
CA THR A 108 -12.13 -0.20 -6.73
C THR A 108 -11.84 1.02 -5.85
N TYR A 109 -10.66 1.06 -5.22
CA TYR A 109 -10.27 2.15 -4.33
C TYR A 109 -10.05 3.47 -5.08
N LEU A 110 -9.38 3.42 -6.23
CA LEU A 110 -9.12 4.60 -7.08
C LEU A 110 -10.36 5.11 -7.81
N ALA A 111 -11.43 4.31 -7.91
CA ALA A 111 -12.71 4.75 -8.49
C ALA A 111 -13.63 5.42 -7.44
N ALA A 112 -13.29 5.31 -6.16
CA ALA A 112 -14.15 5.76 -5.07
C ALA A 112 -14.05 7.28 -4.85
N PRO A 113 -15.09 7.94 -4.32
CA PRO A 113 -15.03 9.39 -4.05
C PRO A 113 -14.19 9.75 -2.81
N GLU A 114 -13.97 8.82 -1.89
CA GLU A 114 -13.29 9.10 -0.62
C GLU A 114 -11.78 9.17 -0.80
N TRP A 115 -11.16 10.28 -0.41
CA TRP A 115 -9.72 10.50 -0.58
C TRP A 115 -8.90 9.45 0.17
N GLN A 116 -9.39 8.93 1.29
CA GLN A 116 -8.73 7.88 2.08
C GLN A 116 -8.51 6.61 1.25
N LYS A 117 -9.44 6.28 0.34
CA LYS A 117 -9.28 5.11 -0.53
C LYS A 117 -8.22 5.32 -1.59
N HIS A 118 -8.15 6.52 -2.19
CA HIS A 118 -7.05 6.87 -3.10
C HIS A 118 -5.71 6.82 -2.39
N HIS A 119 -5.64 7.41 -1.19
CA HIS A 119 -4.47 7.38 -0.32
C HIS A 119 -4.04 5.96 0.00
N ALA A 120 -4.94 5.12 0.52
CA ALA A 120 -4.68 3.73 0.86
C ALA A 120 -4.19 2.91 -0.34
N ALA A 121 -4.74 3.11 -1.53
CA ALA A 121 -4.28 2.43 -2.74
C ALA A 121 -2.83 2.79 -3.11
N LEU A 122 -2.45 4.07 -2.99
CA LEU A 122 -1.09 4.54 -3.28
C LEU A 122 -0.08 4.05 -2.24
N ILE A 123 -0.44 4.09 -0.95
CA ILE A 123 0.40 3.56 0.13
C ILE A 123 0.57 2.06 -0.02
N ALA A 124 -0.51 1.31 -0.25
CA ALA A 124 -0.41 -0.12 -0.48
C ALA A 124 0.42 -0.45 -1.73
N LEU A 125 0.28 0.30 -2.83
CA LEU A 125 1.09 0.12 -4.04
C LEU A 125 2.59 0.31 -3.74
N ALA A 126 2.94 1.27 -2.88
CA ALA A 126 4.30 1.49 -2.45
C ALA A 126 4.79 0.33 -1.56
N GLN A 127 4.00 -0.09 -0.57
CA GLN A 127 4.37 -1.16 0.36
C GLN A 127 4.52 -2.53 -0.30
N ILE A 128 3.84 -2.80 -1.41
CA ILE A 128 4.03 -4.07 -2.12
C ILE A 128 5.26 -4.08 -3.03
N ALA A 129 5.91 -2.95 -3.28
CA ALA A 129 6.89 -2.78 -4.35
C ALA A 129 8.12 -3.68 -4.16
N GLU A 130 8.71 -3.71 -2.97
CA GLU A 130 9.88 -4.53 -2.67
C GLU A 130 9.60 -6.02 -2.93
N GLY A 131 8.57 -6.56 -2.27
CA GLY A 131 8.17 -7.97 -2.40
C GLY A 131 7.64 -8.38 -3.78
N CYS A 132 7.19 -7.41 -4.59
CA CYS A 132 6.55 -7.66 -5.88
C CYS A 132 7.36 -7.16 -7.09
N SER A 133 8.55 -6.62 -6.88
CA SER A 133 9.39 -5.94 -7.89
C SER A 133 9.44 -6.64 -9.25
N LYS A 134 9.78 -7.93 -9.28
CA LYS A 134 9.90 -8.73 -10.52
C LYS A 134 8.62 -8.77 -11.37
N VAL A 135 7.45 -8.69 -10.75
CA VAL A 135 6.16 -8.71 -11.45
C VAL A 135 5.72 -7.28 -11.81
N MET A 136 5.99 -6.32 -10.93
CA MET A 136 5.66 -4.91 -11.17
C MET A 136 6.49 -4.30 -12.29
N VAL A 137 7.78 -4.62 -12.39
CA VAL A 137 8.66 -4.17 -13.50
C VAL A 137 8.13 -4.61 -14.88
N LYS A 138 7.46 -5.76 -14.97
CA LYS A 138 6.84 -6.22 -16.24
C LYS A 138 5.62 -5.38 -16.64
N ASN A 139 5.02 -4.66 -15.71
CA ASN A 139 3.82 -3.85 -15.89
C ASN A 139 4.07 -2.38 -15.48
N LEU A 140 5.31 -1.92 -15.68
CA LEU A 140 5.80 -0.67 -15.12
C LEU A 140 5.01 0.55 -15.60
N GLU A 141 4.59 0.56 -16.86
CA GLU A 141 3.72 1.61 -17.43
C GLU A 141 2.45 1.81 -16.61
N GLN A 142 1.79 0.71 -16.25
CA GLN A 142 0.54 0.74 -15.50
C GLN A 142 0.80 1.23 -14.07
N VAL A 143 1.83 0.69 -13.41
CA VAL A 143 2.23 1.09 -12.04
C VAL A 143 2.55 2.58 -11.97
N VAL A 144 3.40 3.07 -12.87
CA VAL A 144 3.80 4.48 -12.92
C VAL A 144 2.61 5.37 -13.26
N SER A 145 1.76 4.98 -14.21
CA SER A 145 0.58 5.76 -14.58
C SER A 145 -0.42 5.89 -13.43
N MET A 146 -0.64 4.84 -12.64
CA MET A 146 -1.51 4.90 -11.45
C MET A 146 -1.04 5.97 -10.46
N VAL A 147 0.27 6.04 -10.20
CA VAL A 147 0.85 7.01 -9.27
C VAL A 147 0.82 8.43 -9.85
N LEU A 148 1.30 8.61 -11.08
CA LEU A 148 1.40 9.94 -11.68
C LEU A 148 0.04 10.61 -11.91
N ASN A 149 -1.02 9.83 -12.18
CA ASN A 149 -2.38 10.36 -12.29
C ASN A 149 -2.87 10.98 -10.96
N SER A 150 -2.30 10.58 -9.83
CA SER A 150 -2.68 11.05 -8.49
C SER A 150 -1.92 12.30 -8.05
N PHE A 151 -0.94 12.78 -8.83
CA PHE A 151 -0.16 13.99 -8.50
C PHE A 151 -1.01 15.25 -8.47
N ASN A 152 -2.06 15.29 -9.30
CA ASN A 152 -2.99 16.41 -9.41
C ASN A 152 -4.31 16.15 -8.68
N HIS A 153 -4.35 15.17 -7.76
CA HIS A 153 -5.55 14.92 -6.98
C HIS A 153 -5.94 16.16 -6.16
N SER A 154 -7.25 16.35 -5.92
CA SER A 154 -7.76 17.54 -5.19
C SER A 154 -7.29 17.57 -3.74
N HIS A 155 -7.26 16.41 -3.09
CA HIS A 155 -6.84 16.23 -1.70
C HIS A 155 -5.32 16.17 -1.54
N ILE A 156 -4.75 16.97 -0.64
CA ILE A 156 -3.29 17.10 -0.46
C ILE A 156 -2.62 15.82 0.07
N ARG A 157 -3.24 15.11 1.03
CA ARG A 157 -2.73 13.81 1.50
C ARG A 157 -2.57 12.79 0.36
N VAL A 158 -3.48 12.79 -0.63
CA VAL A 158 -3.39 11.90 -1.79
C VAL A 158 -2.22 12.29 -2.70
N ARG A 159 -2.02 13.60 -2.92
CA ARG A 159 -0.86 14.09 -3.67
C ARG A 159 0.45 13.69 -2.99
N TRP A 160 0.52 13.84 -1.67
CA TRP A 160 1.67 13.38 -0.88
C TRP A 160 1.87 11.88 -0.98
N ALA A 161 0.82 11.06 -0.84
CA ALA A 161 0.92 9.61 -0.97
C ALA A 161 1.42 9.19 -2.35
N ALA A 162 1.04 9.91 -3.41
CA ALA A 162 1.55 9.67 -4.75
C ALA A 162 3.06 10.00 -4.87
N ILE A 163 3.51 11.10 -4.26
CA ILE A 163 4.93 11.49 -4.22
C ILE A 163 5.74 10.49 -3.38
N ASN A 164 5.21 10.06 -2.22
CA ASN A 164 5.84 9.05 -1.39
C ASN A 164 5.91 7.69 -2.12
N ALA A 165 4.83 7.31 -2.82
CA ALA A 165 4.80 6.09 -3.62
C ALA A 165 5.86 6.13 -4.73
N ILE A 166 5.97 7.23 -5.50
CA ILE A 166 6.99 7.28 -6.56
C ILE A 166 8.40 7.20 -5.97
N ARG A 167 8.66 7.80 -4.81
CA ARG A 167 9.96 7.71 -4.12
C ARG A 167 10.33 6.25 -3.82
N LEU A 168 9.41 5.48 -3.23
CA LEU A 168 9.65 4.07 -2.92
C LEU A 168 9.79 3.22 -4.20
N LEU A 169 8.94 3.44 -5.20
CA LEU A 169 9.03 2.72 -6.46
C LEU A 169 10.37 2.96 -7.19
N PHE A 170 10.97 4.16 -7.08
CA PHE A 170 12.31 4.41 -7.61
C PHE A 170 13.36 3.53 -6.93
N THR A 171 13.25 3.32 -5.62
CA THR A 171 14.16 2.42 -4.90
C THR A 171 13.94 0.97 -5.30
N ASP A 172 12.69 0.49 -5.25
CA ASP A 172 12.39 -0.94 -5.29
C ASP A 172 12.24 -1.50 -6.71
N LEU A 173 11.88 -0.64 -7.68
CA LEU A 173 11.75 -1.01 -9.09
C LEU A 173 12.92 -0.49 -9.94
N GLY A 174 13.98 0.00 -9.29
CA GLY A 174 15.19 0.42 -9.97
C GLY A 174 16.09 -0.75 -10.41
N PRO A 175 16.90 -0.56 -11.47
CA PRO A 175 17.09 0.67 -12.24
C PRO A 175 16.08 0.86 -13.39
N ASP A 176 15.16 -0.09 -13.61
CA ASP A 176 14.25 -0.09 -14.76
C ASP A 176 13.35 1.15 -14.79
N LEU A 177 12.80 1.53 -13.64
CA LEU A 177 11.96 2.73 -13.52
C LEU A 177 12.75 3.99 -13.85
N GLN A 178 13.95 4.16 -13.29
CA GLN A 178 14.81 5.30 -13.62
C GLN A 178 15.10 5.34 -15.11
N ASN A 179 15.49 4.23 -15.72
CA ASN A 179 15.90 4.21 -17.13
C ASN A 179 14.74 4.49 -18.09
N GLN A 180 13.53 4.06 -17.76
CA GLN A 180 12.39 4.13 -18.68
C GLN A 180 11.47 5.34 -18.43
N TYR A 181 11.35 5.79 -17.18
CA TYR A 181 10.29 6.73 -16.78
C TYR A 181 10.79 8.02 -16.12
N HIS A 182 12.10 8.21 -15.94
CA HIS A 182 12.66 9.40 -15.28
C HIS A 182 12.14 10.72 -15.87
N GLN A 183 12.10 10.89 -17.20
CA GLN A 183 11.65 12.13 -17.81
C GLN A 183 10.20 12.46 -17.47
N ARG A 184 9.31 11.46 -17.56
CA ARG A 184 7.89 11.63 -17.26
C ARG A 184 7.69 11.96 -15.78
N VAL A 185 8.38 11.24 -14.89
CA VAL A 185 8.29 11.49 -13.44
C VAL A 185 8.80 12.89 -13.09
N LEU A 186 9.97 13.29 -13.60
CA LEU A 186 10.53 14.62 -13.34
C LEU A 186 9.62 15.73 -13.86
N HIS A 187 9.02 15.55 -15.03
CA HIS A 187 8.06 16.50 -15.58
C HIS A 187 6.83 16.64 -14.68
N CYS A 188 6.24 15.53 -14.25
CA CYS A 188 5.09 15.55 -13.33
C CYS A 188 5.46 16.17 -11.97
N LEU A 189 6.61 15.83 -11.40
CA LEU A 189 7.09 16.44 -10.15
C LEU A 189 7.27 17.95 -10.29
N SER A 190 7.86 18.43 -11.40
CA SER A 190 8.01 19.87 -11.63
C SER A 190 6.67 20.61 -11.71
N SER A 191 5.63 19.95 -12.22
CA SER A 191 4.29 20.54 -12.32
C SER A 191 3.56 20.65 -10.98
N CYS A 192 3.99 19.91 -9.95
CA CYS A 192 3.41 20.03 -8.61
C CYS A 192 3.85 21.29 -7.86
N TYR A 193 4.94 21.93 -8.29
CA TYR A 193 5.53 23.11 -7.64
C TYR A 193 5.25 24.44 -8.36
N GLY A 194 4.56 24.40 -9.51
CA GLY A 194 4.22 25.58 -10.31
C GLY A 194 2.77 26.00 -10.14
#